data_AF-A0A2W4T249-F1
#
_entry.id   AF-A0A2W4T249-F1
#
_cell.length_a   1.000
_cell.length_b   1.000
_cell.length_c   1.000
_cell.angle_alpha   90.00
_cell.angle_beta   90.00
_cell.angle_gamma   90.00
#
_symmetry.space_group_name_H-M   'P 1'
#
loop_
_entity.id
_entity.type
_entity.pdbx_description
1 polymer ?
#
loop_
_entity_poly.entity_id
_entity_poly.type
_entity_poly.pdbx_seq_one_letter_code
_entity_poly.pdbx_strand_id
1 'polypeptide(L)'
;MLFEHLLTRYRGLFATVVLLPISVTYAIWLGIRNRIVFLLKSAPAKHDLKVQKVIEQIEDWKQAGCKEKLCTARSGWKSMSELVPKYKLSHRNIHIDLYDILDLDEAREVVKVEPLVTMGQLSRNLLSRGWTLPVMPELEDLTVGGLIMGFGVETSSHKYGLFQFICESFEIVTAEGKLLRCSQSENQELFYLIPWSHGTLGFLVSAELKIIPAKKYVRLEYLPLYGLDDLMRTFEDESRNT
;
A
#
# COMPACT_ATOMS: atom_id res chain seq x y z
N MET A 1 9.92 27.04 -25.58
CA MET A 1 11.05 27.04 -26.54
C MET A 1 12.43 26.81 -25.90
N LEU A 2 13.08 27.76 -25.20
CA LEU A 2 14.44 27.51 -24.63
C LEU A 2 14.43 26.46 -23.51
N PHE A 3 13.47 26.54 -22.59
CA PHE A 3 13.33 25.59 -21.47
C PHE A 3 13.00 24.17 -21.95
N GLU A 4 12.08 24.03 -22.91
CA GLU A 4 11.78 22.74 -23.55
C GLU A 4 12.97 22.17 -24.31
N HIS A 5 13.76 23.01 -25.00
CA HIS A 5 14.97 22.58 -25.69
C HIS A 5 16.04 22.07 -24.70
N LEU A 6 16.17 22.72 -23.55
CA LEU A 6 17.08 22.31 -22.49
C LEU A 6 16.62 20.97 -21.87
N LEU A 7 15.31 20.80 -21.64
CA LEU A 7 14.72 19.57 -21.15
C LEU A 7 14.83 18.39 -22.12
N THR A 8 14.69 18.61 -23.42
CA THR A 8 14.72 17.53 -24.43
C THR A 8 16.14 17.15 -24.84
N ARG A 9 17.02 18.14 -25.09
CA ARG A 9 18.37 17.91 -25.61
C ARG A 9 19.39 17.64 -24.51
N TYR A 10 19.23 18.24 -23.33
CA TYR A 10 20.11 18.05 -22.17
C TYR A 10 19.41 17.32 -21.01
N ARG A 11 18.41 16.47 -21.33
CA ARG A 11 17.62 15.70 -20.34
C ARG A 11 18.47 15.01 -19.27
N GLY A 12 19.58 14.39 -19.66
CA GLY A 12 20.46 13.67 -18.74
C GLY A 12 21.20 14.61 -17.77
N LEU A 13 21.69 15.75 -18.28
CA LEU A 13 22.35 16.76 -17.45
C LEU A 13 21.36 17.44 -16.50
N PHE A 14 20.16 17.78 -16.99
CA PHE A 14 19.12 18.35 -16.16
C PHE A 14 18.64 17.36 -15.08
N ALA A 15 18.41 16.09 -15.46
CA ALA A 15 18.03 15.05 -14.52
C ALA A 15 19.09 14.84 -13.43
N THR A 16 20.37 14.82 -13.79
CA THR A 16 21.47 14.57 -12.83
C THR A 16 21.80 15.77 -11.95
N VAL A 17 21.80 16.99 -12.49
CA VAL A 17 22.22 18.20 -11.77
C VAL A 17 21.08 18.85 -10.99
N VAL A 18 19.83 18.74 -11.46
CA VAL A 18 18.68 19.43 -10.86
C VAL A 18 17.73 18.43 -10.24
N LEU A 19 17.25 17.48 -11.03
CA LEU A 19 16.13 16.63 -10.63
C LEU A 19 16.52 15.61 -9.57
N LEU A 20 17.71 15.02 -9.69
CA LEU A 20 18.25 14.03 -8.75
C LEU A 20 18.53 14.66 -7.37
N PRO A 21 19.23 15.82 -7.24
CA PRO A 21 19.38 16.48 -5.95
C PRO A 21 18.05 16.89 -5.30
N ILE A 22 17.09 17.41 -6.09
CA ILE A 22 15.75 17.74 -5.58
C ILE A 22 15.04 16.47 -5.10
N SER A 23 15.12 15.37 -5.86
CA SER A 23 14.54 14.08 -5.45
C SER A 23 15.18 13.55 -4.17
N VAL A 24 16.51 13.58 -4.06
CA VAL A 24 17.25 13.13 -2.87
C VAL A 24 16.89 13.98 -1.64
N THR A 25 16.88 15.31 -1.78
CA THR A 25 16.50 16.20 -0.67
C THR A 25 15.05 15.99 -0.25
N TYR A 26 14.15 15.79 -1.21
CA TYR A 26 12.74 15.46 -0.96
C TYR A 26 12.60 14.11 -0.25
N ALA A 27 13.33 13.08 -0.69
CA ALA A 27 13.35 11.76 -0.06
C ALA A 27 13.90 11.82 1.38
N ILE A 28 14.96 12.60 1.62
CA ILE A 28 15.49 12.84 2.98
C ILE A 28 14.44 13.54 3.84
N TRP A 29 13.81 14.60 3.33
CA TRP A 29 12.77 15.32 4.06
C TRP A 29 11.56 14.43 4.38
N LEU A 30 11.09 13.63 3.42
CA LEU A 30 10.03 12.63 3.63
C LEU A 30 10.45 11.56 4.64
N GLY A 31 11.67 11.05 4.55
CA GLY A 31 12.22 10.07 5.48
C GLY A 31 12.26 10.62 6.91
N ILE A 32 12.76 11.84 7.09
CA ILE A 32 12.79 12.53 8.39
C ILE A 32 11.36 12.77 8.89
N ARG A 33 10.48 13.33 8.06
CA ARG A 33 9.08 13.57 8.42
C ARG A 33 8.38 12.27 8.82
N ASN A 34 8.50 11.22 8.03
CA ASN A 34 7.88 9.93 8.28
C ASN A 34 8.47 9.32 9.56
N ARG A 35 9.78 9.47 9.81
CA ARG A 35 10.42 9.02 11.05
C ARG A 35 9.95 9.82 12.27
N ILE A 36 9.74 11.13 12.15
CA ILE A 36 9.17 11.97 13.21
C ILE A 36 7.71 11.59 13.46
N VAL A 37 6.89 11.45 12.42
CA VAL A 37 5.49 11.02 12.54
C VAL A 37 5.41 9.63 13.15
N PHE A 38 6.30 8.71 12.74
CA PHE A 38 6.44 7.41 13.38
C PHE A 38 6.85 7.59 14.85
N LEU A 39 7.91 8.30 15.20
CA LEU A 39 8.30 8.45 16.61
C LEU A 39 7.24 9.13 17.49
N LEU A 40 6.45 10.07 16.96
CA LEU A 40 5.43 10.82 17.71
C LEU A 40 4.05 10.15 17.73
N LYS A 41 3.67 9.45 16.65
CA LYS A 41 2.34 8.82 16.47
C LYS A 41 2.37 7.30 16.43
N SER A 42 3.54 6.68 16.23
CA SER A 42 3.72 5.23 16.28
C SER A 42 3.65 4.76 17.72
N ALA A 43 2.52 4.17 18.01
CA ALA A 43 2.31 3.41 19.21
C ALA A 43 1.31 2.35 18.80
N PRO A 44 1.76 1.13 18.46
CA PRO A 44 0.87 0.01 18.18
C PRO A 44 -0.21 -0.16 19.28
N ALA A 45 0.17 0.10 20.54
CA ALA A 45 -0.74 0.10 21.68
C ALA A 45 -1.88 1.16 21.63
N LYS A 46 -1.78 2.16 20.76
CA LYS A 46 -2.81 3.19 20.54
C LYS A 46 -3.65 2.90 19.30
N HIS A 47 -3.51 1.75 18.65
CA HIS A 47 -4.29 1.37 17.48
C HIS A 47 -5.79 1.57 17.72
N ASP A 48 -6.34 1.00 18.78
CA ASP A 48 -7.77 1.07 19.10
C ASP A 48 -8.23 2.52 19.29
N LEU A 49 -7.43 3.36 19.96
CA LEU A 49 -7.73 4.78 20.12
C LEU A 49 -7.77 5.51 18.77
N LYS A 50 -6.86 5.17 17.84
CA LYS A 50 -6.84 5.76 16.49
C LYS A 50 -8.06 5.28 15.67
N VAL A 51 -8.47 4.02 15.82
CA VAL A 51 -9.70 3.49 15.21
C VAL A 51 -10.94 4.19 15.76
N GLN A 52 -11.02 4.40 17.07
CA GLN A 52 -12.11 5.16 17.69
C GLN A 52 -12.20 6.59 17.12
N LYS A 53 -11.07 7.27 16.88
CA LYS A 53 -11.09 8.58 16.21
C LYS A 53 -11.61 8.55 14.77
N VAL A 54 -11.45 7.43 14.06
CA VAL A 54 -12.06 7.26 12.73
C VAL A 54 -13.59 7.14 12.87
N ILE A 55 -14.05 6.37 13.87
CA ILE A 55 -15.48 6.23 14.19
C ILE A 55 -16.08 7.58 14.60
N GLU A 56 -15.44 8.32 15.51
CA GLU A 56 -15.87 9.65 15.94
C GLU A 56 -16.06 10.61 14.75
N GLN A 57 -15.13 10.63 13.80
CA GLN A 57 -15.25 11.46 12.59
C GLN A 57 -16.48 11.10 11.73
N ILE A 58 -16.87 9.82 11.72
CA ILE A 58 -18.05 9.32 10.99
C ILE A 58 -19.33 9.65 11.76
N GLU A 59 -19.32 9.53 13.09
CA GLU A 59 -20.45 9.95 13.92
C GLU A 59 -20.69 11.45 13.84
N ASP A 60 -19.64 12.27 13.83
CA ASP A 60 -19.74 13.72 13.59
C ASP A 60 -20.32 14.04 12.21
N TRP A 61 -20.01 13.22 11.20
CA TRP A 61 -20.60 13.33 9.87
C TRP A 61 -22.08 12.95 9.84
N LYS A 62 -22.45 11.91 10.60
CA LYS A 62 -23.86 11.51 10.77
C LYS A 62 -24.66 12.60 11.48
N GLN A 63 -24.13 13.17 12.56
CA GLN A 63 -24.75 14.28 13.29
C GLN A 63 -24.91 15.54 12.42
N ALA A 64 -23.99 15.78 11.48
CA ALA A 64 -24.10 16.86 10.50
C ALA A 64 -25.13 16.59 9.37
N GLY A 65 -25.82 15.44 9.40
CA GLY A 65 -26.92 15.10 8.50
C GLY A 65 -26.51 14.43 7.20
N CYS A 66 -25.34 13.77 7.14
CA CYS A 66 -24.89 12.93 6.01
C CYS A 66 -24.94 13.60 4.62
N LYS A 67 -24.74 14.92 4.54
CA LYS A 67 -24.94 15.70 3.30
C LYS A 67 -23.94 15.37 2.19
N GLU A 68 -22.75 14.92 2.59
CA GLU A 68 -21.61 14.69 1.70
C GLU A 68 -21.25 13.21 1.70
N LYS A 69 -20.70 12.72 0.60
CA LYS A 69 -20.07 11.39 0.57
C LYS A 69 -18.75 11.43 1.35
N LEU A 70 -18.31 10.29 1.86
CA LEU A 70 -17.06 10.16 2.59
C LEU A 70 -15.92 9.73 1.67
N CYS A 71 -14.70 10.17 1.97
CA CYS A 71 -13.49 9.64 1.36
C CYS A 71 -12.28 9.76 2.29
N THR A 72 -11.18 9.05 1.99
CA THR A 72 -9.96 9.14 2.81
C THR A 72 -9.29 10.50 2.66
N ALA A 73 -8.74 11.04 3.74
CA ALA A 73 -8.02 12.33 3.74
C ALA A 73 -6.61 12.25 3.12
N ARG A 74 -6.15 11.05 2.68
CA ARG A 74 -4.84 10.89 2.02
C ARG A 74 -4.80 11.76 0.77
N SER A 75 -3.80 12.63 0.66
CA SER A 75 -3.73 13.57 -0.45
C SER A 75 -3.65 12.89 -1.81
N GLY A 76 -4.35 13.44 -2.80
CA GLY A 76 -4.45 12.87 -4.14
C GLY A 76 -3.13 12.76 -4.89
N TRP A 77 -2.21 13.72 -4.71
CA TRP A 77 -0.88 13.65 -5.36
C TRP A 77 -0.02 12.49 -4.86
N LYS A 78 -0.39 11.83 -3.76
CA LYS A 78 0.27 10.62 -3.25
C LYS A 78 -0.30 9.33 -3.84
N SER A 79 -1.37 9.39 -4.64
CA SER A 79 -1.82 8.21 -5.39
C SER A 79 -0.96 8.05 -6.64
N MET A 80 -0.60 6.82 -6.96
CA MET A 80 0.09 6.47 -8.21
C MET A 80 -0.91 6.48 -9.37
N SER A 81 -1.44 7.67 -9.70
CA SER A 81 -2.38 7.89 -10.78
C SER A 81 -2.21 9.29 -11.36
N GLU A 82 -2.31 9.39 -12.69
CA GLU A 82 -2.36 10.68 -13.38
C GLU A 82 -3.71 11.39 -13.21
N LEU A 83 -4.74 10.66 -12.74
CA LEU A 83 -6.06 11.23 -12.51
C LEU A 83 -6.07 12.09 -11.25
N VAL A 84 -6.39 13.37 -11.42
CA VAL A 84 -6.62 14.29 -10.29
C VAL A 84 -7.94 13.92 -9.61
N PRO A 85 -7.94 13.53 -8.32
CA PRO A 85 -9.14 13.06 -7.63
C PRO A 85 -10.03 14.23 -7.21
N LYS A 86 -10.75 14.82 -8.17
CA LYS A 86 -11.65 15.97 -7.95
C LYS A 86 -12.75 15.70 -6.91
N TYR A 87 -13.13 14.44 -6.72
CA TYR A 87 -14.13 14.06 -5.71
C TYR A 87 -13.73 14.48 -4.29
N LYS A 88 -12.43 14.56 -3.98
CA LYS A 88 -11.93 14.98 -2.65
C LYS A 88 -12.23 16.46 -2.31
N LEU A 89 -12.67 17.25 -3.29
CA LEU A 89 -13.10 18.64 -3.08
C LEU A 89 -14.54 18.75 -2.57
N SER A 90 -15.37 17.74 -2.85
CA SER A 90 -16.79 17.72 -2.48
C SER A 90 -17.15 16.69 -1.41
N HIS A 91 -16.25 15.73 -1.16
CA HIS A 91 -16.45 14.67 -0.18
C HIS A 91 -15.79 15.05 1.14
N ARG A 92 -16.39 14.61 2.25
CA ARG A 92 -15.79 14.79 3.57
C ARG A 92 -14.57 13.88 3.71
N ASN A 93 -13.45 14.48 4.11
CA ASN A 93 -12.19 13.79 4.30
C ASN A 93 -12.13 13.16 5.69
N ILE A 94 -12.00 11.83 5.73
CA ILE A 94 -11.79 11.05 6.95
C ILE A 94 -10.30 10.76 7.12
N HIS A 95 -9.72 11.24 8.23
CA HIS A 95 -8.32 11.06 8.55
C HIS A 95 -8.08 9.69 9.17
N ILE A 96 -7.30 8.87 8.47
CA ILE A 96 -6.93 7.51 8.86
C ILE A 96 -5.41 7.48 9.05
N ASP A 97 -4.94 8.17 10.08
CA ASP A 97 -3.51 8.31 10.39
C ASP A 97 -2.95 7.01 11.03
N LEU A 98 -3.03 5.89 10.30
CA LEU A 98 -2.67 4.54 10.73
C LEU A 98 -1.47 4.03 9.91
N TYR A 99 -0.27 4.04 10.49
CA TYR A 99 1.04 3.79 9.85
C TYR A 99 1.88 2.67 10.50
N ASP A 100 1.31 1.95 11.47
CA ASP A 100 2.04 1.04 12.35
C ASP A 100 1.95 -0.43 11.91
N ILE A 101 3.05 -1.14 12.08
CA ILE A 101 3.05 -2.61 12.10
C ILE A 101 2.65 -3.01 13.53
N LEU A 102 1.53 -3.69 13.66
CA LEU A 102 0.88 -3.92 14.94
C LEU A 102 1.44 -5.15 15.65
N ASP A 103 1.55 -6.25 14.92
CA ASP A 103 2.00 -7.52 15.48
C ASP A 103 2.63 -8.40 14.39
N LEU A 104 3.53 -9.30 14.82
CA LEU A 104 4.14 -10.32 13.97
C LEU A 104 4.05 -11.66 14.69
N ASP A 105 3.16 -12.52 14.21
CA ASP A 105 2.99 -13.88 14.71
C ASP A 105 3.78 -14.84 13.83
N GLU A 106 4.97 -15.20 14.30
CA GLU A 106 5.88 -16.12 13.60
C GLU A 106 5.38 -17.58 13.63
N ALA A 107 4.52 -17.94 14.59
CA ALA A 107 3.96 -19.30 14.67
C ALA A 107 2.81 -19.49 13.67
N ARG A 108 2.02 -18.44 13.45
CA ARG A 108 0.95 -18.43 12.44
C ARG A 108 1.42 -17.96 11.06
N GLU A 109 2.66 -17.49 10.94
CA GLU A 109 3.21 -16.87 9.73
C GLU A 109 2.32 -15.71 9.24
N VAL A 110 1.94 -14.81 10.15
CA VAL A 110 1.07 -13.66 9.88
C VAL A 110 1.64 -12.37 10.45
N VAL A 111 1.56 -11.28 9.70
CA VAL A 111 1.83 -9.92 10.18
C VAL A 111 0.54 -9.10 10.18
N LYS A 112 0.22 -8.44 11.29
CA LYS A 112 -0.89 -7.49 11.40
C LYS A 112 -0.37 -6.07 11.19
N VAL A 113 -0.98 -5.33 10.27
CA VAL A 113 -0.50 -4.00 9.84
C VAL A 113 -1.65 -3.02 9.67
N GLU A 114 -1.32 -1.74 9.82
CA GLU A 114 -2.20 -0.63 9.51
C GLU A 114 -2.17 -0.25 8.00
N PRO A 115 -3.24 0.34 7.46
CA PRO A 115 -3.44 0.56 6.02
C PRO A 115 -2.41 1.49 5.36
N LEU A 116 -1.82 2.45 6.09
CA LEU A 116 -0.83 3.38 5.53
C LEU A 116 0.62 2.95 5.79
N VAL A 117 0.85 1.75 6.32
CA VAL A 117 2.17 1.12 6.29
C VAL A 117 2.61 1.01 4.83
N THR A 118 3.81 1.50 4.52
CA THR A 118 4.36 1.39 3.16
C THR A 118 5.10 0.06 2.96
N MET A 119 5.22 -0.38 1.71
CA MET A 119 5.94 -1.61 1.37
C MET A 119 7.40 -1.55 1.80
N GLY A 120 8.05 -0.38 1.69
CA GLY A 120 9.41 -0.17 2.18
C GLY A 120 9.55 -0.27 3.70
N GLN A 121 8.52 0.15 4.47
CA GLN A 121 8.51 -0.05 5.93
C GLN A 121 8.32 -1.52 6.28
N LEU A 122 7.37 -2.17 5.60
CA LEU A 122 7.00 -3.56 5.85
C LEU A 122 8.15 -4.52 5.50
N SER A 123 8.77 -4.36 4.32
CA SER A 123 9.89 -5.21 3.90
C SER A 123 11.09 -5.10 4.83
N ARG A 124 11.50 -3.89 5.20
CA ARG A 124 12.64 -3.69 6.11
C ARG A 124 12.39 -4.32 7.47
N ASN A 125 11.16 -4.20 7.99
CA ASN A 125 10.78 -4.80 9.26
C ASN A 125 10.80 -6.34 9.19
N LEU A 126 10.14 -6.93 8.19
CA LEU A 126 10.06 -8.38 8.02
C LEU A 126 11.43 -9.01 7.72
N LEU A 127 12.21 -8.41 6.82
CA LEU A 127 13.54 -8.93 6.43
C LEU A 127 14.51 -8.94 7.60
N SER A 128 14.44 -7.95 8.50
CA SER A 128 15.27 -7.91 9.71
C SER A 128 15.00 -9.09 10.67
N ARG A 129 13.86 -9.75 10.50
CA ARG A 129 13.40 -10.91 11.28
C ARG A 129 13.42 -12.21 10.47
N GLY A 130 13.93 -12.20 9.24
CA GLY A 130 14.00 -13.38 8.38
C GLY A 130 12.70 -13.72 7.65
N TRP A 131 11.77 -12.77 7.52
CA TRP A 131 10.48 -12.95 6.87
C TRP A 131 10.33 -12.03 5.64
N THR A 132 9.43 -12.38 4.73
CA THR A 132 9.00 -11.54 3.60
C THR A 132 7.54 -11.80 3.26
N LEU A 133 6.90 -10.94 2.46
CA LEU A 133 5.60 -11.24 1.87
C LEU A 133 5.75 -12.23 0.70
N PRO A 134 4.77 -13.12 0.47
CA PRO A 134 4.73 -13.95 -0.74
C PRO A 134 4.59 -13.10 -2.01
N VAL A 135 3.83 -12.01 -1.94
CA VAL A 135 3.65 -11.01 -3.00
C VAL A 135 4.23 -9.69 -2.50
N MET A 136 5.44 -9.35 -2.94
CA MET A 136 6.18 -8.17 -2.48
C MET A 136 6.28 -7.12 -3.60
N PRO A 137 5.61 -5.96 -3.45
CA PRO A 137 5.71 -4.86 -4.40
C PRO A 137 7.05 -4.17 -4.46
N GLU A 138 7.49 -3.86 -5.69
CA GLU A 138 8.78 -3.23 -5.96
C GLU A 138 8.83 -1.78 -5.45
N LEU A 139 7.71 -1.06 -5.57
CA LEU A 139 7.63 0.36 -5.21
C LEU A 139 7.43 0.56 -3.70
N GLU A 140 8.47 1.05 -3.02
CA GLU A 140 8.51 1.21 -1.57
C GLU A 140 7.40 2.12 -0.98
N ASP A 141 6.93 3.10 -1.76
CA ASP A 141 5.94 4.11 -1.33
C ASP A 141 4.49 3.63 -1.43
N LEU A 142 4.25 2.46 -2.03
CA LEU A 142 2.93 1.85 -2.06
C LEU A 142 2.50 1.46 -0.64
N THR A 143 1.24 1.73 -0.32
CA THR A 143 0.65 1.46 1.01
C THR A 143 -0.16 0.18 0.99
N VAL A 144 -0.12 -0.60 2.08
CA VAL A 144 -0.88 -1.85 2.25
C VAL A 144 -2.35 -1.69 1.85
N GLY A 145 -3.05 -0.69 2.38
CA GLY A 145 -4.48 -0.50 2.09
C GLY A 145 -4.77 -0.14 0.63
N GLY A 146 -3.82 0.51 -0.05
CA GLY A 146 -3.93 0.81 -1.48
C GLY A 146 -3.82 -0.44 -2.35
N LEU A 147 -2.94 -1.37 -1.98
CA LEU A 147 -2.75 -2.64 -2.66
C LEU A 147 -3.92 -3.61 -2.42
N ILE A 148 -4.47 -3.60 -1.21
CA ILE A 148 -5.64 -4.42 -0.86
C ILE A 148 -6.89 -3.93 -1.58
N MET A 149 -7.28 -2.67 -1.39
CA MET A 149 -8.56 -2.15 -1.90
C MET A 149 -8.49 -1.71 -3.36
N GLY A 150 -7.29 -1.54 -3.92
CA GLY A 150 -7.06 -1.23 -5.31
C GLY A 150 -6.71 -2.48 -6.11
N PHE A 151 -5.58 -2.42 -6.81
CA PHE A 151 -5.03 -3.52 -7.58
C PHE A 151 -3.56 -3.73 -7.20
N GLY A 152 -3.28 -4.80 -6.47
CA GLY A 152 -1.92 -5.21 -6.13
C GLY A 152 -1.48 -6.42 -6.94
N VAL A 153 -0.63 -6.22 -7.94
CA VAL A 153 -0.02 -7.29 -8.76
C VAL A 153 1.48 -7.11 -8.81
N GLU A 154 2.22 -8.20 -8.70
CA GLU A 154 3.68 -8.18 -8.69
C GLU A 154 4.31 -9.43 -9.29
N THR A 155 5.65 -9.46 -9.34
CA THR A 155 6.44 -10.52 -9.97
C THR A 155 6.06 -11.94 -9.53
N SER A 156 5.78 -12.16 -8.24
CA SER A 156 5.39 -13.46 -7.70
C SER A 156 3.87 -13.73 -7.75
N SER A 157 3.08 -12.83 -8.34
CA SER A 157 1.63 -12.99 -8.41
C SER A 157 1.16 -14.13 -9.30
N HIS A 158 1.98 -14.57 -10.26
CA HIS A 158 1.68 -15.78 -11.04
C HIS A 158 1.65 -17.05 -10.16
N LYS A 159 2.36 -17.06 -9.03
CA LYS A 159 2.43 -18.17 -8.08
C LYS A 159 1.47 -18.05 -6.90
N TYR A 160 1.37 -16.85 -6.31
CA TYR A 160 0.59 -16.61 -5.09
C TYR A 160 -0.72 -15.84 -5.32
N GLY A 161 -1.02 -15.48 -6.56
CA GLY A 161 -2.14 -14.60 -6.90
C GLY A 161 -1.84 -13.12 -6.65
N LEU A 162 -2.90 -12.31 -6.66
CA LEU A 162 -2.81 -10.87 -6.36
C LEU A 162 -2.59 -10.62 -4.86
N PHE A 163 -2.25 -9.38 -4.49
CA PHE A 163 -1.94 -9.02 -3.10
C PHE A 163 -3.06 -9.34 -2.11
N GLN A 164 -4.33 -9.30 -2.52
CA GLN A 164 -5.45 -9.70 -1.64
C GLN A 164 -5.47 -11.19 -1.30
N PHE A 165 -4.86 -12.06 -2.11
CA PHE A 165 -4.85 -13.51 -1.86
C PHE A 165 -3.92 -13.92 -0.73
N ILE A 166 -2.98 -13.05 -0.34
CA ILE A 166 -2.13 -13.24 0.83
C ILE A 166 -2.72 -12.61 2.10
N CYS A 167 -3.94 -12.06 2.03
CA CYS A 167 -4.61 -11.46 3.19
C CYS A 167 -5.47 -12.50 3.91
N GLU A 168 -5.38 -12.56 5.23
CA GLU A 168 -6.14 -13.49 6.09
C GLU A 168 -7.38 -12.85 6.68
N SER A 169 -7.28 -11.59 7.10
CA SER A 169 -8.41 -10.82 7.61
C SER A 169 -8.21 -9.32 7.47
N PHE A 170 -9.32 -8.59 7.54
CA PHE A 170 -9.37 -7.14 7.52
C PHE A 170 -10.24 -6.64 8.67
N GLU A 171 -9.89 -5.49 9.22
CA GLU A 171 -10.77 -4.71 10.07
C GLU A 171 -11.14 -3.42 9.33
N ILE A 172 -12.45 -3.15 9.20
CA ILE A 172 -12.97 -1.99 8.51
C ILE A 172 -13.92 -1.21 9.40
N VAL A 173 -13.88 0.12 9.29
CA VAL A 173 -14.91 0.99 9.83
C VAL A 173 -15.89 1.34 8.70
N THR A 174 -17.15 0.94 8.85
CA THR A 174 -18.20 1.20 7.86
C THR A 174 -18.72 2.64 7.97
N ALA A 175 -19.47 3.09 6.97
CA ALA A 175 -20.16 4.38 7.01
C ALA A 175 -21.19 4.50 8.15
N GLU A 176 -21.59 3.39 8.76
CA GLU A 176 -22.47 3.39 9.94
C GLU A 176 -21.72 3.74 11.23
N GLY A 177 -20.38 3.80 11.21
CA GLY A 177 -19.55 3.96 12.41
C GLY A 177 -19.24 2.65 13.13
N LYS A 178 -19.50 1.50 12.49
CA LYS A 178 -19.24 0.17 13.08
C LYS A 178 -17.87 -0.35 12.65
N LEU A 179 -17.11 -0.85 13.62
CA LEU A 179 -15.92 -1.65 13.37
C LEU A 179 -16.33 -3.10 13.10
N LEU A 180 -15.98 -3.62 11.92
CA LEU A 180 -16.23 -4.99 11.53
C LEU A 180 -14.90 -5.68 11.22
N ARG A 181 -14.73 -6.90 11.74
CA ARG A 181 -13.69 -7.83 11.29
C ARG A 181 -14.27 -8.70 10.19
N CYS A 182 -13.52 -8.93 9.13
CA CYS A 182 -13.90 -9.87 8.09
C CYS A 182 -12.72 -10.76 7.69
N SER A 183 -13.03 -12.02 7.44
CA SER A 183 -12.12 -13.09 7.06
C SER A 183 -12.88 -14.11 6.20
N GLN A 184 -12.23 -15.21 5.82
CA GLN A 184 -12.92 -16.32 5.14
C GLN A 184 -14.04 -16.96 5.98
N SER A 185 -14.02 -16.79 7.31
CA SER A 185 -14.96 -17.41 8.25
C SER A 185 -15.92 -16.43 8.93
N GLU A 186 -15.66 -15.12 8.83
CA GLU A 186 -16.41 -14.06 9.50
C GLU A 186 -16.68 -12.95 8.49
N ASN A 187 -17.94 -12.51 8.32
CA ASN A 187 -18.31 -11.48 7.33
C ASN A 187 -17.71 -11.75 5.94
N GLN A 188 -17.82 -13.01 5.47
CA GLN A 188 -17.13 -13.53 4.29
C GLN A 188 -17.42 -12.73 3.02
N GLU A 189 -18.66 -12.29 2.81
CA GLU A 189 -19.04 -11.45 1.67
C GLU A 189 -18.21 -10.16 1.64
N LEU A 190 -18.08 -9.50 2.80
CA LEU A 190 -17.30 -8.28 2.91
C LEU A 190 -15.81 -8.53 2.66
N PHE A 191 -15.28 -9.66 3.16
CA PHE A 191 -13.89 -10.05 2.93
C PHE A 191 -13.56 -10.14 1.42
N TYR A 192 -14.44 -10.74 0.61
CA TYR A 192 -14.23 -10.84 -0.84
C TYR A 192 -14.57 -9.57 -1.62
N LEU A 193 -15.39 -8.67 -1.07
CA LEU A 193 -15.77 -7.41 -1.71
C LEU A 193 -14.82 -6.23 -1.41
N ILE A 194 -14.04 -6.29 -0.33
CA ILE A 194 -13.06 -5.24 0.02
C ILE A 194 -12.00 -5.06 -1.07
N PRO A 195 -11.37 -6.11 -1.62
CA PRO A 195 -10.51 -5.97 -2.77
C PRO A 195 -11.25 -5.33 -3.94
N TRP A 196 -10.60 -4.44 -4.69
CA TRP A 196 -11.20 -3.66 -5.77
C TRP A 196 -12.30 -2.65 -5.38
N SER A 197 -12.64 -2.54 -4.09
CA SER A 197 -13.63 -1.55 -3.65
C SER A 197 -13.19 -0.10 -3.80
N HIS A 198 -11.88 0.15 -3.97
CA HIS A 198 -11.27 1.48 -3.96
C HIS A 198 -11.65 2.33 -2.73
N GLY A 199 -11.95 1.67 -1.59
CA GLY A 199 -12.34 2.32 -0.34
C GLY A 199 -13.79 2.80 -0.29
N THR A 200 -14.67 2.29 -1.17
CA THR A 200 -16.10 2.65 -1.19
C THR A 200 -16.94 1.90 -0.15
N LEU A 201 -16.49 0.73 0.30
CA LEU A 201 -17.22 -0.12 1.25
C LEU A 201 -16.93 0.22 2.72
N GLY A 202 -15.90 1.02 2.97
CA GLY A 202 -15.50 1.45 4.30
C GLY A 202 -14.04 1.83 4.38
N PHE A 203 -13.60 2.13 5.59
CA PHE A 203 -12.24 2.53 5.90
C PHE A 203 -11.49 1.35 6.49
N LEU A 204 -10.58 0.76 5.71
CA LEU A 204 -9.65 -0.24 6.21
C LEU A 204 -8.82 0.37 7.34
N VAL A 205 -8.79 -0.27 8.51
CA VAL A 205 -8.03 0.18 9.68
C VAL A 205 -6.92 -0.78 10.07
N SER A 206 -7.09 -2.08 9.81
CA SER A 206 -6.00 -3.05 9.90
C SER A 206 -6.18 -4.20 8.92
N ALA A 207 -5.09 -4.91 8.63
CA ALA A 207 -5.07 -6.11 7.82
C ALA A 207 -4.07 -7.13 8.37
N GLU A 208 -4.42 -8.40 8.33
CA GLU A 208 -3.53 -9.53 8.61
C GLU A 208 -3.06 -10.12 7.26
N LEU A 209 -1.74 -10.20 7.07
CA LEU A 209 -1.10 -10.67 5.84
C LEU A 209 -0.26 -11.91 6.13
N LYS A 210 -0.30 -12.93 5.27
CA LYS A 210 0.64 -14.05 5.31
C LYS A 210 2.06 -13.57 5.03
N ILE A 211 3.01 -14.17 5.74
CA ILE A 211 4.44 -14.03 5.51
C ILE A 211 5.04 -15.39 5.17
N ILE A 212 6.21 -15.38 4.55
CA ILE A 212 7.01 -16.58 4.27
C ILE A 212 8.47 -16.35 4.66
N PRO A 213 9.25 -17.40 4.95
CA PRO A 213 10.66 -17.27 5.26
C PRO A 213 11.43 -16.58 4.12
N ALA A 214 12.22 -15.57 4.46
CA ALA A 214 13.06 -14.86 3.51
C ALA A 214 14.34 -15.64 3.21
N LYS A 215 14.66 -15.79 1.92
CA LYS A 215 15.96 -16.30 1.48
C LYS A 215 17.01 -15.19 1.58
N LYS A 216 18.25 -15.57 1.88
CA LYS A 216 19.38 -14.61 2.02
C LYS A 216 19.84 -14.01 0.70
N TYR A 217 19.68 -14.74 -0.41
CA TYR A 217 20.22 -14.37 -1.71
C TYR A 217 19.20 -14.65 -2.81
N VAL A 218 19.26 -13.82 -3.86
CA VAL A 218 18.50 -14.00 -5.10
C VAL A 218 19.51 -14.26 -6.22
N ARG A 219 19.26 -15.26 -7.07
CA ARG A 219 20.03 -15.49 -8.29
C ARG A 219 19.39 -14.65 -9.40
N LEU A 220 20.16 -13.79 -10.04
CA LEU A 220 19.74 -13.02 -11.21
C LEU A 220 20.43 -13.59 -12.44
N GLU A 221 19.66 -13.85 -13.49
CA GLU A 221 20.12 -14.37 -14.76
C GLU A 221 19.55 -13.49 -15.87
N TYR A 222 20.42 -13.03 -16.78
CA TYR A 222 20.03 -12.18 -17.90
C TYR A 222 20.17 -12.99 -19.18
N LEU A 223 19.04 -13.27 -19.83
CA LEU A 223 18.97 -14.01 -21.07
C LEU A 223 18.70 -13.05 -22.23
N PRO A 224 19.62 -12.92 -23.21
CA PRO A 224 19.35 -12.13 -24.41
C PRO A 224 18.45 -12.95 -25.36
N LEU A 225 17.29 -12.38 -25.73
CA LEU A 225 16.31 -13.00 -26.63
C LEU A 225 16.19 -12.17 -27.91
N TYR A 226 16.07 -12.85 -29.05
CA TYR A 226 16.13 -12.21 -30.37
C TYR A 226 14.86 -12.52 -31.17
N GLY A 227 13.78 -11.81 -30.85
CA GLY A 227 12.50 -11.93 -31.54
C GLY A 227 11.33 -12.10 -30.56
N LEU A 228 10.14 -11.71 -31.00
CA LEU A 228 8.95 -11.76 -30.15
C LEU A 228 8.55 -13.20 -29.80
N ASP A 229 8.61 -14.11 -30.76
CA ASP A 229 8.21 -15.51 -30.54
C ASP A 229 9.12 -16.21 -29.51
N ASP A 230 10.42 -15.96 -29.58
CA ASP A 230 11.42 -16.48 -28.64
C ASP A 230 11.19 -15.91 -27.23
N LEU A 231 10.89 -14.61 -27.14
CA LEU A 231 10.53 -13.94 -25.89
C LEU A 231 9.27 -14.51 -25.26
N MET A 232 8.19 -14.69 -26.03
CA MET A 232 6.92 -15.20 -25.49
C MET A 232 7.06 -16.63 -24.99
N ARG A 233 7.73 -17.51 -25.76
CA ARG A 233 7.96 -18.90 -25.37
C ARG A 233 8.79 -18.99 -24.10
N THR A 234 9.94 -18.31 -24.07
CA THR A 234 10.82 -18.31 -22.90
C THR A 234 10.11 -17.74 -21.66
N PHE A 235 9.36 -16.64 -21.82
CA PHE A 235 8.61 -16.05 -20.72
C PHE A 235 7.53 -17.00 -20.17
N GLU A 236 6.80 -17.71 -21.04
CA GLU A 236 5.79 -18.67 -20.62
C GLU A 236 6.41 -19.87 -19.89
N ASP A 237 7.49 -20.44 -20.44
CA ASP A 237 8.19 -21.57 -19.85
C ASP A 237 8.75 -21.21 -18.46
N GLU A 238 9.45 -20.09 -18.33
CA GLU A 238 10.02 -19.62 -17.06
C GLU A 238 8.94 -19.24 -16.04
N SER A 239 7.81 -18.65 -16.48
CA SER A 239 6.70 -18.32 -15.57
C SER A 239 6.00 -19.57 -15.02
N ARG A 240 5.96 -20.66 -15.78
CA ARG A 240 5.36 -21.94 -15.37
C ARG A 240 6.32 -22.81 -14.55
N ASN A 241 7.62 -22.54 -14.63
CA ASN A 241 8.67 -23.28 -13.94
C ASN A 241 8.92 -22.74 -12.50
N THR A 242 7.87 -22.67 -11.67
CA THR A 242 7.92 -22.02 -10.34
C THR A 242 7.40 -22.82 -9.17
#